data_AF-A0A1H1JJS9-F1
#
_entry.id   AF-A0A1H1JJS9-F1
#
_cell.length_a   1.000
_cell.length_b   1.000
_cell.length_c   1.000
_cell.angle_alpha   90.00
_cell.angle_beta   90.00
_cell.angle_gamma   90.00
#
_symmetry.space_group_name_H-M   'P 1'
#
loop_
_entity.id
_entity.type
_entity.pdbx_description
1 polymer ?
#
loop_
_entity_poly.entity_id
_entity_poly.type
_entity_poly.pdbx_seq_one_letter_code
_entity_poly.pdbx_strand_id
1 'polypeptide(L)'
;MKIAMMRISWYFALALIAIGFSRIHFVNLFGAFMPALAAYVPASLFWLFFGAIVTGKRGVPSTTFGVRTKSLGTILLFAGIALSVTLVLTNRTVAASFAIMLALGGAELILMSRGAEAQNS
;
A
#
# COMPACT_ATOMS: atom_id res chain seq x y z
N MET A 1 -19.93 -4.18 1.70
CA MET A 1 -19.71 -2.88 2.38
C MET A 1 -18.42 -2.82 3.22
N LYS A 2 -18.03 -3.89 3.94
CA LYS A 2 -16.83 -3.90 4.81
C LYS A 2 -15.50 -3.54 4.12
N ILE A 3 -15.25 -4.02 2.89
CA ILE A 3 -14.00 -3.73 2.14
C ILE A 3 -13.84 -2.23 1.82
N ALA A 4 -14.93 -1.54 1.47
CA ALA A 4 -14.89 -0.11 1.20
C ALA A 4 -14.56 0.70 2.46
N MET A 5 -15.12 0.32 3.62
CA MET A 5 -14.86 0.96 4.90
C MET A 5 -13.40 0.76 5.35
N MET A 6 -12.85 -0.44 5.12
CA MET A 6 -11.45 -0.76 5.42
C MET A 6 -10.47 0.04 4.55
N ARG A 7 -10.81 0.28 3.27
CA ARG A 7 -10.05 1.16 2.38
C ARG A 7 -10.12 2.63 2.78
N ILE A 8 -11.29 3.13 3.17
CA ILE A 8 -11.45 4.50 3.69
C ILE A 8 -10.58 4.69 4.93
N SER A 9 -10.61 3.73 5.87
CA SER A 9 -9.74 3.76 7.05
C SER A 9 -8.25 3.71 6.69
N TRP A 10 -7.89 3.00 5.62
CA TRP A 10 -6.50 2.96 5.14
C TRP A 10 -6.05 4.30 4.55
N TYR A 11 -6.85 4.93 3.67
CA TYR A 11 -6.54 6.26 3.16
C TYR A 11 -6.47 7.31 4.27
N PHE A 12 -7.35 7.20 5.27
CA PHE A 12 -7.30 8.05 6.45
C PHE A 12 -6.00 7.86 7.25
N ALA A 13 -5.55 6.62 7.45
CA ALA A 13 -4.27 6.33 8.09
C ALA A 13 -3.09 6.91 7.29
N LEU A 14 -3.11 6.83 5.96
CA LEU A 14 -2.09 7.45 5.11
C LEU A 14 -2.07 8.98 5.21
N ALA A 15 -3.24 9.62 5.32
CA ALA A 15 -3.33 11.05 5.56
C ALA A 15 -2.74 11.44 6.93
N LEU A 16 -3.01 10.67 7.99
CA LEU A 16 -2.40 10.89 9.30
C LEU A 16 -0.88 10.73 9.28
N ILE A 17 -0.36 9.74 8.55
CA ILE A 17 1.09 9.53 8.36
C ILE A 17 1.70 10.72 7.60
N ALA A 18 1.03 11.22 6.56
CA ALA A 18 1.47 12.41 5.83
C ALA A 18 1.57 13.64 6.74
N ILE A 19 0.56 13.86 7.60
CA ILE A 19 0.52 14.95 8.58
C ILE A 19 1.66 14.78 9.60
N GLY A 20 1.91 13.56 10.07
CA GLY A 20 3.01 13.24 10.96
C GLY A 20 4.37 13.60 10.35
N PHE A 21 4.62 13.19 9.10
CA PHE A 21 5.87 13.52 8.42
C PHE A 21 6.05 15.02 8.15
N SER A 22 4.95 15.74 7.89
CA SER A 22 4.98 17.21 7.77
C SER A 22 5.39 17.89 9.08
N ARG A 23 4.91 17.40 10.23
CA ARG A 23 5.21 17.98 11.55
C ARG A 23 6.64 17.74 12.04
N ILE A 24 7.26 16.62 11.67
CA ILE A 24 8.59 16.23 12.19
C ILE A 24 9.73 16.82 11.32
N HIS A 25 9.43 17.64 10.31
CA HIS A 25 10.44 18.27 9.43
C HIS A 25 11.42 17.27 8.78
N PHE A 26 11.02 16.01 8.57
CA PHE A 26 11.81 15.04 7.83
C PHE A 26 11.67 15.29 6.33
N VAL A 27 12.39 16.31 5.82
CA VAL A 27 12.31 16.76 4.42
C VAL A 27 12.54 15.63 3.42
N ASN A 28 13.50 14.75 3.70
CA ASN A 28 13.82 13.61 2.84
C ASN A 28 12.71 12.54 2.82
N LEU A 29 12.12 12.25 3.99
CA LEU A 29 11.08 11.24 4.11
C LEU A 29 9.77 11.75 3.52
N PHE A 30 9.43 13.01 3.79
CA PHE A 30 8.27 13.69 3.21
C PHE A 30 8.40 13.81 1.68
N GLY A 31 9.60 14.15 1.19
CA GLY A 31 9.92 14.23 -0.24
C GLY A 31 9.85 12.90 -0.97
N ALA A 32 10.06 11.76 -0.29
CA ALA A 32 9.86 10.43 -0.85
C ALA A 32 8.41 9.93 -0.71
N PHE A 33 7.74 10.29 0.38
CA PHE A 33 6.39 9.83 0.70
C PHE A 33 5.31 10.48 -0.18
N MET A 34 5.38 11.79 -0.41
CA MET A 34 4.40 12.50 -1.23
C MET A 34 4.28 11.98 -2.67
N PRO A 35 5.36 11.81 -3.44
CA PRO A 35 5.27 11.25 -4.79
C PRO A 35 4.83 9.78 -4.77
N ALA A 36 5.24 9.00 -3.76
CA ALA A 36 4.77 7.63 -3.59
C ALA A 36 3.25 7.58 -3.35
N LEU A 37 2.71 8.47 -2.51
CA LEU A 37 1.29 8.59 -2.25
C LEU A 37 0.51 9.05 -3.49
N ALA A 38 1.04 10.06 -4.20
CA ALA A 38 0.45 10.60 -5.42
C ALA A 38 0.40 9.56 -6.56
N ALA A 39 1.37 8.64 -6.63
CA ALA A 39 1.34 7.52 -7.57
C ALA A 39 0.46 6.36 -7.07
N TYR A 40 0.47 6.08 -5.77
CA TYR A 40 -0.26 4.98 -5.16
C TYR A 40 -1.78 5.19 -5.18
N VAL A 41 -2.29 6.38 -4.84
CA VAL A 41 -3.74 6.63 -4.75
C VAL A 41 -4.44 6.40 -6.10
N PRO A 42 -3.97 6.97 -7.24
CA PRO A 42 -4.53 6.69 -8.55
C PRO A 42 -4.38 5.23 -8.96
N ALA A 43 -3.23 4.60 -8.68
CA ALA A 43 -3.01 3.19 -9.00
C ALA A 43 -3.96 2.26 -8.21
N SER A 44 -4.16 2.53 -6.92
CA SER A 44 -5.07 1.80 -6.04
C SER A 44 -6.55 2.03 -6.42
N LEU A 45 -6.92 3.23 -6.90
CA LEU A 45 -8.24 3.47 -7.48
C LEU A 45 -8.41 2.73 -8.81
N PHE A 46 -7.43 2.84 -9.71
CA PHE A 46 -7.45 2.19 -11.01
C PHE A 46 -7.61 0.68 -10.83
N TRP A 47 -6.85 0.06 -9.93
CA TRP A 47 -6.98 -1.37 -9.63
C TRP A 47 -8.34 -1.76 -9.03
N LEU A 48 -9.01 -0.86 -8.32
CA LEU A 48 -10.35 -1.10 -7.79
C LEU A 48 -11.40 -1.14 -8.92
N PHE A 49 -11.35 -0.18 -9.84
CA PHE A 49 -12.29 -0.12 -10.95
C PHE A 49 -11.99 -1.19 -12.01
N PHE A 50 -10.72 -1.31 -12.43
CA PHE A 50 -10.31 -2.25 -13.48
C PHE A 50 -10.15 -3.68 -12.97
N GLY A 51 -9.64 -3.89 -11.76
CA GLY A 51 -9.49 -5.24 -11.19
C GLY A 51 -10.83 -5.93 -10.96
N ALA A 52 -11.88 -5.19 -10.62
CA ALA A 52 -13.25 -5.72 -10.53
C ALA A 52 -13.81 -6.12 -11.91
N ILE A 53 -13.43 -5.41 -12.98
CA ILE A 53 -13.85 -5.67 -14.37
C ILE A 53 -13.10 -6.88 -14.94
N VAL A 54 -11.78 -6.93 -14.78
CA VAL A 54 -10.92 -8.00 -15.34
C VAL A 54 -11.12 -9.34 -14.63
N THR A 55 -11.32 -9.33 -13.32
CA THR A 55 -11.40 -10.58 -12.54
C THR A 55 -12.82 -11.13 -12.43
N GLY A 56 -13.85 -10.39 -12.88
CA GLY A 56 -15.28 -10.78 -12.86
C GLY A 56 -15.88 -11.06 -11.46
N LYS A 57 -15.05 -11.07 -10.41
CA LYS A 57 -15.42 -11.29 -9.01
C LYS A 57 -15.06 -10.04 -8.21
N ARG A 58 -16.03 -9.54 -7.44
CA ARG A 58 -15.87 -8.50 -6.40
C ARG A 58 -15.07 -9.00 -5.17
N GLY A 59 -14.27 -10.05 -5.33
CA GLY A 59 -13.53 -10.73 -4.28
C GLY A 59 -12.07 -10.82 -4.68
N VAL A 60 -11.20 -10.28 -3.82
CA VAL A 60 -9.75 -10.32 -3.97
C VAL A 60 -9.33 -11.79 -4.11
N PRO A 61 -8.62 -12.19 -5.16
CA PRO A 61 -8.21 -13.58 -5.31
C PRO A 61 -7.34 -13.99 -4.12
N SER A 62 -7.65 -15.14 -3.50
CA SER A 62 -6.89 -15.67 -2.36
C SER A 62 -5.44 -16.02 -2.72
N THR A 63 -5.16 -16.12 -4.02
CA THR A 63 -3.87 -16.38 -4.64
C THR A 63 -3.58 -15.35 -5.72
N THR A 64 -2.47 -14.63 -5.58
CA THR A 64 -1.91 -13.75 -6.62
C THR A 64 -0.61 -14.41 -7.09
N PHE A 65 -0.50 -14.77 -8.37
CA PHE A 65 0.62 -15.56 -8.92
C PHE A 65 0.88 -16.90 -8.21
N GLY A 66 -0.16 -17.63 -7.79
CA GLY A 66 -0.01 -18.95 -7.13
C GLY A 66 0.50 -18.91 -5.69
N VAL A 67 0.84 -17.73 -5.16
CA VAL A 67 1.23 -17.52 -3.76
C VAL A 67 0.05 -16.90 -3.00
N ARG A 68 -0.15 -17.29 -1.73
CA ARG A 68 -1.14 -16.65 -0.85
C ARG A 68 -0.90 -15.14 -0.84
N THR A 69 -1.90 -14.37 -1.25
CA THR A 69 -1.86 -12.90 -1.36
C THR A 69 -1.36 -12.23 -0.07
N LYS A 70 -1.66 -12.83 1.09
CA LYS A 70 -1.20 -12.42 2.43
C LYS A 70 0.31 -12.58 2.65
N SER A 71 0.90 -13.68 2.17
CA SER A 71 2.35 -13.93 2.29
C SER A 71 3.12 -12.99 1.38
N LEU A 72 2.65 -12.82 0.15
CA LEU A 72 3.24 -11.90 -0.83
C LEU A 72 3.19 -10.45 -0.33
N GLY A 73 2.02 -10.01 0.18
CA GLY A 73 1.88 -8.67 0.76
C GLY A 73 2.80 -8.43 1.96
N THR A 74 2.99 -9.44 2.82
CA THR A 74 3.91 -9.36 3.97
C THR A 74 5.36 -9.21 3.53
N ILE A 75 5.81 -10.00 2.55
CA ILE A 75 7.17 -9.91 2.00
C ILE A 75 7.39 -8.52 1.38
N LEU A 76 6.45 -8.04 0.57
CA LEU A 76 6.53 -6.72 -0.06
C LEU A 76 6.54 -5.59 0.97
N LEU A 77 5.75 -5.71 2.05
CA LEU A 77 5.75 -4.75 3.15
C LEU A 77 7.12 -4.65 3.82
N PHE A 78 7.67 -5.79 4.28
CA PHE A 78 8.96 -5.79 4.97
C PHE A 78 10.11 -5.38 4.05
N ALA A 79 10.13 -5.88 2.82
CA ALA A 79 11.14 -5.50 1.84
C ALA A 79 11.06 -4.00 1.49
N GLY A 80 9.85 -3.49 1.27
CA GLY A 80 9.61 -2.07 0.97
C GLY A 80 10.03 -1.16 2.13
N ILE A 81 9.71 -1.53 3.38
CA ILE A 81 10.16 -0.78 4.56
C ILE A 81 11.68 -0.79 4.66
N ALA A 82 12.33 -1.96 4.59
CA ALA A 82 13.78 -2.07 4.70
C ALA A 82 14.52 -1.28 3.60
N LEU A 83 14.04 -1.38 2.35
CA LEU A 83 14.56 -0.60 1.22
C LEU A 83 14.34 0.90 1.44
N SER A 84 13.14 1.31 1.87
CA SER A 84 12.83 2.73 2.08
C SER A 84 13.74 3.36 3.14
N VAL A 85 13.97 2.69 4.27
CA VAL A 85 14.87 3.17 5.33
C VAL A 85 16.29 3.31 4.80
N THR A 86 16.81 2.28 4.12
CA THR A 86 18.17 2.28 3.57
C THR A 86 18.35 3.39 2.52
N LEU A 87 17.37 3.58 1.63
CA LEU A 87 17.42 4.59 0.57
C LEU A 87 17.27 6.01 1.09
N VAL A 88 16.45 6.23 2.12
CA VAL A 88 16.32 7.52 2.81
C VAL A 88 17.63 7.87 3.51
N LEU A 89 18.27 6.91 4.19
CA LEU A 89 19.59 7.10 4.80
C LEU A 89 20.68 7.43 3.77
N THR A 90 20.53 6.95 2.53
CA THR A 90 21.46 7.21 1.42
C THR A 90 21.09 8.49 0.62
N ASN A 91 20.16 9.32 1.11
CA ASN A 91 19.65 10.52 0.41
C ASN A 91 19.06 10.26 -0.99
N ARG A 92 18.68 9.00 -1.30
CA ARG A 92 18.08 8.64 -2.61
C ARG A 92 16.56 8.74 -2.54
N THR A 93 16.05 9.96 -2.46
CA THR A 93 14.61 10.25 -2.31
C THR A 93 13.74 9.61 -3.41
N VAL A 94 14.17 9.67 -4.68
CA VAL A 94 13.43 9.07 -5.80
C VAL A 94 13.29 7.54 -5.67
N ALA A 95 14.39 6.87 -5.34
CA ALA A 95 14.38 5.41 -5.16
C ALA A 95 13.59 5.01 -3.89
N ALA A 96 13.68 5.82 -2.83
CA ALA A 96 12.89 5.63 -1.62
C ALA A 96 11.38 5.72 -1.91
N SER A 97 10.94 6.59 -2.83
CA SER A 97 9.53 6.68 -3.24
C SER A 97 9.01 5.35 -3.82
N PHE A 98 9.82 4.67 -4.65
CA PHE A 98 9.46 3.36 -5.19
C PHE A 98 9.38 2.28 -4.11
N ALA A 99 10.32 2.30 -3.15
CA ALA A 99 10.31 1.37 -2.02
C ALA A 99 9.10 1.59 -1.10
N ILE A 100 8.73 2.85 -0.85
CA ILE A 100 7.52 3.22 -0.10
C ILE A 100 6.28 2.75 -0.86
N MET A 101 6.22 2.94 -2.17
CA MET A 101 5.10 2.46 -3.00
C MET A 101 4.93 0.94 -2.92
N LEU A 102 6.04 0.18 -2.92
CA LEU A 102 6.02 -1.27 -2.70
C LEU A 102 5.50 -1.64 -1.32
N ALA A 103 5.93 -0.93 -0.27
CA ALA A 103 5.44 -1.15 1.08
C ALA A 103 3.94 -0.88 1.20
N LEU A 104 3.44 0.20 0.58
CA LEU A 104 2.02 0.56 0.52
C LEU A 104 1.20 -0.50 -0.21
N GLY A 105 1.67 -0.98 -1.36
CA GLY A 105 1.03 -2.07 -2.10
C GLY A 105 1.01 -3.39 -1.31
N GLY A 106 2.10 -3.71 -0.61
CA GLY A 106 2.17 -4.87 0.29
C GLY A 106 1.16 -4.79 1.44
N ALA A 107 1.07 -3.63 2.10
CA ALA A 107 0.08 -3.37 3.14
C ALA A 107 -1.36 -3.51 2.64
N GLU A 108 -1.64 -2.97 1.45
CA GLU A 108 -2.95 -3.03 0.81
C GLU A 108 -3.37 -4.49 0.56
N LEU A 109 -2.46 -5.33 0.04
CA LEU A 109 -2.71 -6.76 -0.17
C LEU A 109 -3.04 -7.51 1.14
N ILE A 110 -2.33 -7.18 2.23
CA ILE A 110 -2.59 -7.77 3.56
C ILE A 110 -3.98 -7.35 4.06
N LEU A 111 -4.31 -6.05 3.99
CA LEU A 111 -5.62 -5.52 4.40
C LEU A 111 -6.76 -6.14 3.60
N MET A 112 -6.58 -6.26 2.29
CA MET A 112 -7.54 -6.88 1.38
C MET A 112 -7.75 -8.37 1.68
N SER A 113 -6.68 -9.13 1.93
CA SER A 113 -6.79 -10.55 2.27
C SER A 113 -7.50 -10.76 3.61
N ARG A 114 -7.23 -9.92 4.62
CA ARG A 114 -7.96 -9.95 5.90
C ARG A 114 -9.43 -9.56 5.77
N GLY A 115 -9.74 -8.55 4.95
CA GLY A 115 -11.12 -8.14 4.67
C GLY A 115 -11.93 -9.23 3.96
N ALA A 116 -11.29 -10.02 3.09
CA ALA A 116 -11.90 -11.15 2.42
C ALA A 116 -12.11 -12.35 3.37
N GLU A 117 -11.12 -12.65 4.24
CA GLU A 117 -11.25 -13.68 5.30
C GLU A 117 -12.45 -13.37 6.23
N ALA A 118 -12.63 -12.12 6.65
CA ALA A 118 -13.71 -11.69 7.54
C ALA A 118 -15.11 -11.60 6.90
N GLN A 119 -15.22 -11.85 5.59
CA GLN A 119 -16.51 -11.89 4.88
C GLN A 119 -17.00 -13.34 4.65
N ASN A 120 -16.12 -14.34 4.82
CA ASN A 120 -16.42 -15.76 4.68
C ASN A 120 -16.60 -16.51 6.02
N SER A 121 -16.45 -15.83 7.16
CA SER A 121 -16.84 -16.32 8.49
C SER A 121 -18.17 -15.72 8.93
#